data_AF-A0A832LVN6-F1
#
_entry.id   AF-A0A832LVN6-F1
#
_cell.length_a   1.000
_cell.length_b   1.000
_cell.length_c   1.000
_cell.angle_alpha   90.00
_cell.angle_beta   90.00
_cell.angle_gamma   90.00
#
_symmetry.space_group_name_H-M   'P 1'
#
loop_
_entity.id
_entity.type
_entity.pdbx_description
1 polymer ?
#
loop_
_entity_poly.entity_id
_entity_poly.type
_entity_poly.pdbx_seq_one_letter_code
_entity_poly.pdbx_strand_id
1 'polypeptide(L)'
;MKKLLLTLVCLILFNSCQKEKEIKVEGPKPHTPLVKDVELEKWRESLKRESYTIDIAKTPNPFISPKTYNILAQKEETIPLELVGILDKNGQKMALLQDSTRRGYIVKRGDRLGHSYIKEIGNDYLIIEETVENIFGVKTKRLRKITLKKERL
;
A
#
# COMPACT_ATOMS: atom_id res chain seq x y z
N MET A 1 -0.23 97.64 -33.21
CA MET A 1 -0.05 96.67 -34.31
C MET A 1 0.44 95.28 -33.86
N LYS A 2 1.36 95.15 -32.89
CA LYS A 2 1.84 93.84 -32.38
C LYS A 2 0.75 92.91 -31.80
N LYS A 3 -0.28 93.44 -31.13
CA LYS A 3 -1.36 92.62 -30.53
C LYS A 3 -2.32 92.01 -31.57
N LEU A 4 -2.53 92.67 -32.71
CA LEU A 4 -3.40 92.18 -33.80
C LEU A 4 -2.74 91.05 -34.60
N LEU A 5 -1.42 91.11 -34.77
CA LEU A 5 -0.64 90.07 -35.44
C LEU A 5 -0.61 88.78 -34.61
N LEU A 6 -0.50 88.89 -33.28
CA LEU A 6 -0.48 87.75 -32.37
C LEU A 6 -1.82 87.01 -32.35
N THR A 7 -2.94 87.73 -32.39
CA THR A 7 -4.28 87.13 -32.45
C THR A 7 -4.55 86.43 -33.78
N LEU A 8 -4.05 86.99 -34.89
CA LEU A 8 -4.20 86.39 -36.21
C LEU A 8 -3.39 85.08 -36.33
N VAL A 9 -2.16 85.05 -35.81
CA VAL A 9 -1.32 83.84 -35.79
C VAL A 9 -1.92 82.75 -34.90
N CYS A 10 -2.54 83.12 -33.77
CA CYS A 10 -3.22 82.16 -32.89
C CYS A 10 -4.45 81.52 -33.56
N LEU A 11 -5.24 82.30 -34.31
CA LEU A 11 -6.41 81.79 -35.05
C LEU A 11 -6.06 80.81 -36.19
N ILE A 12 -4.89 80.97 -36.81
CA ILE A 12 -4.41 80.08 -37.88
C ILE A 12 -3.92 78.75 -37.29
N LEU A 13 -3.29 78.76 -36.11
CA LEU A 13 -2.82 77.54 -35.43
C LEU A 13 -3.98 76.69 -34.86
N PHE A 14 -5.09 77.30 -34.42
CA PHE A 14 -6.24 76.55 -33.90
C PHE A 14 -7.09 75.87 -34.98
N ASN A 15 -7.12 76.38 -36.22
CA ASN A 15 -7.96 75.82 -37.30
C ASN A 15 -7.25 74.75 -38.16
N SER A 16 -5.94 74.53 -37.99
CA SER A 16 -5.16 73.61 -38.84
C SER A 16 -5.22 72.13 -38.40
N CYS A 17 -6.06 71.77 -37.42
CA CYS A 17 -6.15 70.41 -36.89
C CYS A 17 -7.56 69.83 -37.03
N GLN A 18 -8.10 69.81 -38.25
CA GLN A 18 -9.18 68.90 -38.60
C GLN A 18 -8.59 67.67 -39.30
N LYS A 19 -8.26 66.65 -38.50
CA LYS A 19 -7.97 65.32 -39.02
C LYS A 19 -9.24 64.73 -39.61
N GLU A 20 -9.23 64.52 -40.92
CA GLU A 20 -10.24 63.77 -41.64
C GLU A 20 -10.30 62.34 -41.07
N LYS A 21 -11.45 61.94 -40.53
CA LYS A 21 -11.64 60.60 -39.98
C LYS A 21 -11.93 59.65 -41.14
N GLU A 22 -10.93 58.87 -41.53
CA GLU A 22 -11.15 57.72 -42.41
C GLU A 22 -12.14 56.75 -41.75
N ILE A 23 -13.33 56.63 -42.32
CA ILE A 23 -14.29 55.60 -41.94
C ILE A 23 -13.81 54.30 -42.57
N LYS A 24 -13.12 53.47 -41.79
CA LYS A 24 -12.87 52.07 -42.17
C LYS A 24 -14.19 51.33 -42.18
N VAL A 25 -14.72 51.04 -43.37
CA VAL A 25 -15.82 50.09 -43.53
C VAL A 25 -15.24 48.70 -43.26
N GLU A 26 -15.45 48.17 -42.04
CA GLU A 26 -15.16 46.77 -41.75
C GLU A 26 -16.13 45.91 -42.59
N GLY A 27 -15.60 45.20 -43.60
CA GLY A 27 -16.37 44.16 -44.29
C GLY A 27 -16.80 43.04 -43.33
N PRO A 28 -17.79 42.20 -43.71
CA PRO A 28 -18.25 41.11 -42.86
C PRO A 28 -17.06 40.21 -42.48
N LYS A 29 -16.74 40.14 -41.19
CA LYS A 29 -15.67 39.29 -40.67
C LYS A 29 -16.06 37.84 -40.99
N PRO A 30 -15.18 37.04 -41.64
CA PRO A 30 -15.49 35.66 -41.92
C PRO A 30 -15.78 34.94 -40.61
N HIS A 31 -16.95 34.32 -40.51
CA HIS A 31 -17.28 33.45 -39.38
C HIS A 31 -16.41 32.20 -39.49
N THR A 32 -15.30 32.17 -38.76
CA THR A 32 -14.53 30.95 -38.58
C THR A 32 -15.36 29.99 -37.74
N PRO A 33 -15.68 28.77 -38.24
CA PRO A 33 -16.35 27.78 -37.41
C PRO A 33 -15.42 27.42 -36.26
N LEU A 34 -15.95 27.48 -35.04
CA LEU A 34 -15.22 27.14 -33.84
C LEU A 34 -15.11 25.60 -33.78
N VAL A 35 -14.08 25.04 -34.41
CA VAL A 35 -13.84 23.58 -34.39
C VAL A 35 -13.34 23.20 -33.01
N LYS A 36 -14.18 22.49 -32.26
CA LYS A 36 -13.84 21.96 -30.94
C LYS A 36 -13.36 20.51 -31.08
N ASP A 37 -12.08 20.29 -30.80
CA ASP A 37 -11.48 18.96 -30.84
C ASP A 37 -11.77 18.19 -29.53
N VAL A 38 -12.79 17.34 -29.58
CA VAL A 38 -13.22 16.51 -28.44
C VAL A 38 -12.16 15.48 -28.06
N GLU A 39 -11.34 15.03 -29.01
CA GLU A 39 -10.30 14.04 -28.74
C GLU A 39 -9.17 14.67 -27.94
N LEU A 40 -8.73 15.85 -28.35
CA LEU A 40 -7.71 16.63 -27.63
C LEU A 40 -8.11 16.92 -26.18
N GLU A 41 -9.39 17.18 -25.92
CA GLU A 41 -9.90 17.35 -24.56
C GLU A 41 -9.78 16.07 -23.73
N LYS A 42 -10.14 14.91 -24.30
CA LYS A 42 -9.99 13.61 -23.62
C LYS A 42 -8.53 13.27 -23.33
N TRP A 43 -7.62 13.59 -24.26
CA TRP A 43 -6.18 13.42 -24.06
C TRP A 43 -5.65 14.33 -22.94
N ARG A 44 -6.11 15.59 -22.88
CA ARG A 44 -5.74 16.50 -21.77
C ARG A 44 -6.25 16.00 -20.43
N GLU A 45 -7.44 15.41 -20.39
CA GLU A 45 -7.98 14.81 -19.17
C GLU A 45 -7.24 13.55 -18.74
N SER A 46 -6.84 12.68 -19.67
CA SER A 46 -6.11 11.45 -19.36
C SER A 46 -4.71 11.76 -18.83
N LEU A 47 -4.02 12.75 -19.40
CA LEU A 47 -2.68 13.18 -18.98
C LEU A 47 -2.68 13.89 -17.61
N LYS A 48 -3.81 14.46 -17.19
CA LYS A 48 -3.97 15.05 -15.85
C LYS A 48 -4.18 14.01 -14.75
N ARG A 49 -4.51 12.76 -15.08
CA ARG A 49 -4.65 11.72 -14.06
C ARG A 49 -3.29 11.41 -13.47
N GLU A 50 -3.24 11.29 -12.15
CA GLU A 50 -2.03 10.90 -11.45
C GLU A 50 -1.56 9.52 -11.94
N SER A 51 -0.26 9.39 -12.16
CA SER A 51 0.36 8.11 -12.48
C SER A 51 0.14 7.17 -11.30
N TYR A 52 -0.42 5.99 -11.54
CA TYR A 52 -0.47 4.98 -10.50
C TYR A 52 0.92 4.34 -10.37
N THR A 53 1.43 4.29 -9.15
CA THR A 53 2.62 3.52 -8.83
C THR A 53 2.17 2.21 -8.20
N ILE A 54 2.61 1.09 -8.78
CA ILE A 54 2.40 -0.21 -8.17
C ILE A 54 3.50 -0.43 -7.14
N ASP A 55 3.11 -0.69 -5.89
CA ASP A 55 4.03 -1.13 -4.84
C ASP A 55 4.41 -2.60 -5.09
N ILE A 56 5.57 -2.80 -5.74
CA ILE A 56 6.07 -4.12 -6.12
C ILE A 56 6.24 -5.00 -4.88
N ALA A 57 6.57 -4.44 -3.71
CA ALA A 57 6.77 -5.19 -2.48
C ALA A 57 5.46 -5.76 -1.90
N LYS A 58 4.32 -5.15 -2.21
CA LYS A 58 2.99 -5.62 -1.76
C LYS A 58 2.28 -6.49 -2.79
N THR A 59 2.85 -6.63 -3.99
CA THR A 59 2.22 -7.38 -5.07
C THR A 59 2.61 -8.86 -4.95
N PRO A 60 1.65 -9.79 -4.84
CA PRO A 60 1.96 -11.22 -4.76
C PRO A 60 2.62 -11.69 -6.07
N ASN A 61 3.55 -12.64 -5.96
CA ASN A 61 4.31 -13.13 -7.12
C ASN A 61 3.36 -13.71 -8.20
N PRO A 62 3.32 -13.15 -9.42
CA PRO A 62 2.40 -13.57 -10.47
C PRO A 62 2.69 -14.97 -11.03
N PHE A 63 3.87 -15.53 -10.75
CA PHE A 63 4.28 -16.86 -11.21
C PHE A 63 3.93 -17.98 -10.22
N ILE A 64 3.35 -17.66 -9.06
CA ILE A 64 2.97 -18.65 -8.04
C ILE A 64 1.46 -18.73 -7.97
N SER A 65 0.90 -19.92 -8.23
CA SER A 65 -0.53 -20.15 -8.05
C SER A 65 -0.93 -20.06 -6.56
N PRO A 66 -2.15 -19.61 -6.22
CA PRO A 66 -2.63 -19.56 -4.83
C PRO A 66 -2.54 -20.92 -4.11
N LYS A 67 -2.72 -22.02 -4.85
CA LYS A 67 -2.59 -23.38 -4.32
C LYS A 67 -1.14 -23.69 -3.95
N THR A 68 -0.20 -23.36 -4.83
CA THR A 68 1.24 -23.53 -4.58
C THR A 68 1.70 -22.69 -3.39
N TYR A 69 1.20 -21.45 -3.28
CA TYR A 69 1.47 -20.57 -2.14
C TYR A 69 1.10 -21.23 -0.80
N ASN A 70 -0.12 -21.76 -0.68
CA ASN A 70 -0.58 -22.40 0.55
C ASN A 70 0.27 -23.62 0.92
N ILE A 71 0.74 -24.38 -0.06
CA ILE A 71 1.60 -25.55 0.17
C ILE A 71 3.00 -25.12 0.64
N LEU A 72 3.57 -24.08 0.03
CA LEU A 72 4.88 -23.56 0.42
C LEU A 72 4.84 -22.94 1.83
N ALA A 73 3.81 -22.15 2.13
CA ALA A 73 3.61 -21.55 3.46
C ALA A 73 3.32 -22.59 4.56
N GLN A 74 2.84 -23.78 4.21
CA GLN A 74 2.62 -24.88 5.17
C GLN A 74 3.87 -25.70 5.46
N LYS A 75 4.87 -25.68 4.57
CA LYS A 75 6.07 -26.54 4.66
C LYS A 75 7.13 -26.03 5.64
N GLU A 76 6.95 -24.84 6.21
CA GLU A 76 7.95 -24.24 7.10
C GLU A 76 8.09 -24.94 8.46
N GLU A 77 9.34 -24.96 8.90
CA GLU A 77 9.99 -25.78 9.92
C GLU A 77 9.31 -25.73 11.29
N THR A 78 8.22 -26.47 11.45
CA THR A 78 7.69 -26.75 12.77
C THR A 78 8.43 -27.94 13.35
N ILE A 79 9.11 -27.75 14.48
CA ILE A 79 9.76 -28.85 15.19
C ILE A 79 8.66 -29.87 15.53
N PRO A 80 8.77 -31.13 15.07
CA PRO A 80 7.79 -32.17 15.37
C PRO A 80 7.95 -32.56 16.83
N LEU A 81 7.18 -31.89 17.68
CA LEU A 81 7.13 -32.11 19.12
C LEU A 81 5.91 -32.96 19.45
N GLU A 82 6.14 -34.01 20.22
CA GLU A 82 5.11 -34.87 20.76
C GLU A 82 4.95 -34.61 22.25
N LEU A 83 3.71 -34.43 22.71
CA LEU A 83 3.41 -34.36 24.13
C LEU A 83 3.34 -35.78 24.69
N VAL A 84 4.28 -36.11 25.57
CA VAL A 84 4.43 -37.44 26.18
C VAL A 84 3.79 -37.50 27.56
N GLY A 85 3.74 -36.37 28.27
CA GLY A 85 3.13 -36.33 29.59
C GLY A 85 2.97 -34.91 30.12
N ILE A 86 2.16 -34.77 31.17
CA ILE A 86 2.02 -33.53 31.92
C ILE A 86 2.24 -33.89 33.40
N LEU A 87 3.15 -33.16 34.04
CA LEU A 87 3.42 -33.26 35.45
C LEU A 87 2.75 -32.08 36.16
N ASP A 88 2.09 -32.35 37.28
CA ASP A 88 1.61 -31.31 38.18
C ASP A 88 2.39 -31.41 39.49
N LYS A 89 3.09 -30.33 39.85
CA LYS A 89 3.80 -30.23 41.12
C LYS A 89 3.41 -28.92 41.80
N ASN A 90 2.74 -29.01 42.95
CA ASN A 90 2.31 -27.87 43.76
C ASN A 90 1.46 -26.85 42.95
N GLY A 91 0.60 -27.34 42.05
CA GLY A 91 -0.23 -26.49 41.18
C GLY A 91 0.53 -25.88 39.99
N GLN A 92 1.82 -26.17 39.84
CA GLN A 92 2.57 -25.83 38.64
C GLN A 92 2.58 -27.01 37.68
N LYS A 93 1.93 -26.81 36.52
CA LYS A 93 1.96 -27.77 35.42
C LYS A 93 3.23 -27.62 34.59
N MET A 94 3.84 -28.75 34.28
CA MET A 94 4.99 -28.90 33.40
C MET A 94 4.63 -29.89 32.30
N ALA A 95 4.99 -29.60 31.06
CA ALA A 95 4.80 -30.50 29.92
C ALA A 95 6.09 -31.25 29.62
N LEU A 96 5.96 -32.55 29.38
CA LEU A 96 7.01 -33.43 28.90
C LEU A 96 6.87 -33.57 27.39
N LEU A 97 7.83 -33.03 26.66
CA LEU A 97 7.87 -33.05 25.21
C LEU A 97 8.96 -33.99 24.72
N GLN A 98 8.75 -34.61 23.57
CA GLN A 98 9.76 -35.40 22.88
C GLN A 98 9.87 -34.95 21.41
N ASP A 99 11.09 -34.82 20.91
CA ASP A 99 11.33 -34.54 19.50
C ASP A 99 11.41 -35.82 18.65
N SER A 100 11.52 -35.67 17.33
CA SER A 100 11.72 -36.80 16.40
C SER A 100 13.02 -37.58 16.64
N THR A 101 14.00 -37.01 17.36
CA THR A 101 15.27 -37.67 17.72
C THR A 101 15.18 -38.40 19.07
N ARG A 102 13.99 -38.49 19.65
CA ARG A 102 13.68 -39.07 20.97
C ARG A 102 14.28 -38.32 22.15
N ARG A 103 14.78 -37.09 21.98
CA ARG A 103 15.22 -36.25 23.09
C ARG A 103 14.01 -35.69 23.84
N GLY A 104 14.05 -35.82 25.17
CA GLY A 104 13.00 -35.33 26.06
C GLY A 104 13.29 -33.92 26.57
N TYR A 105 12.23 -33.11 26.68
CA TYR A 105 12.27 -31.75 27.19
C TYR A 105 11.19 -31.58 28.26
N ILE A 106 11.52 -30.86 29.33
CA ILE A 106 10.56 -30.47 30.37
C ILE A 106 10.37 -28.97 30.28
N VAL A 107 9.14 -28.53 30.05
CA VAL A 107 8.83 -27.11 29.83
C VAL A 107 7.69 -26.63 30.72
N LYS A 108 7.75 -25.36 31.10
CA LYS A 108 6.73 -24.62 31.85
C LYS A 108 6.07 -23.57 30.96
N ARG A 109 4.96 -23.01 31.43
CA ARG A 109 4.33 -21.85 30.79
C ARG A 109 5.35 -20.71 30.70
N GLY A 110 5.48 -20.12 29.52
CA GLY A 110 6.41 -19.02 29.23
C GLY A 110 7.78 -19.47 28.69
N ASP A 111 8.13 -20.75 28.83
CA ASP A 111 9.41 -21.25 28.32
C ASP A 111 9.49 -21.14 26.79
N ARG A 112 10.70 -20.93 26.29
CA ARG A 112 11.01 -20.87 24.86
C ARG A 112 11.64 -22.18 24.41
N LEU A 113 11.14 -22.74 23.31
CA LEU A 113 11.68 -23.94 22.66
C LEU A 113 11.88 -23.65 21.16
N GLY A 114 13.13 -23.45 20.76
CA GLY A 114 13.48 -23.00 19.41
C GLY A 114 12.87 -21.62 19.10
N HIS A 115 12.02 -21.56 18.08
CA HIS A 115 11.24 -20.37 17.68
C HIS A 115 9.81 -20.35 18.26
N SER A 116 9.53 -21.23 19.22
CA SER A 116 8.20 -21.40 19.83
C SER A 116 8.20 -20.99 21.29
N TYR A 117 7.04 -20.55 21.78
CA TYR A 117 6.80 -20.20 23.19
C TYR A 117 5.63 -20.99 23.76
N ILE A 118 5.77 -21.48 24.99
CA ILE A 118 4.68 -22.19 25.67
C ILE A 118 3.67 -21.18 26.20
N LYS A 119 2.44 -21.19 25.67
CA LYS A 119 1.36 -20.30 26.11
C LYS A 119 0.53 -20.91 27.23
N GLU A 120 0.18 -22.18 27.10
CA GLU A 120 -0.71 -22.85 28.05
C GLU A 120 -0.40 -24.34 28.14
N ILE A 121 -0.48 -24.88 29.36
CA ILE A 121 -0.40 -26.31 29.66
C ILE A 121 -1.75 -26.70 30.29
N GLY A 122 -2.53 -27.48 29.56
CA GLY A 122 -3.82 -28.03 29.98
C GLY A 122 -3.66 -29.30 30.80
N ASN A 123 -4.71 -30.14 30.84
CA ASN A 123 -4.64 -31.46 31.50
C ASN A 123 -4.12 -32.55 30.55
N ASP A 124 -4.43 -32.43 29.27
CA ASP A 124 -4.13 -33.39 28.20
C ASP A 124 -3.65 -32.69 26.92
N TYR A 125 -3.32 -31.40 27.01
CA TYR A 125 -2.86 -30.62 25.87
C TYR A 125 -1.86 -29.54 26.26
N LEU A 126 -1.14 -29.07 25.24
CA LEU A 126 -0.21 -27.95 25.28
C LEU A 126 -0.56 -26.98 24.15
N ILE A 127 -0.57 -25.68 24.42
CA ILE A 127 -0.67 -24.64 23.39
C ILE A 127 0.67 -23.93 23.29
N ILE A 128 1.21 -23.91 22.07
CA ILE A 128 2.44 -23.22 21.72
C ILE A 128 2.17 -22.11 20.72
N GLU A 129 2.88 -20.99 20.87
CA GLU A 129 2.93 -19.88 19.91
C GLU A 129 4.22 -19.99 19.10
N GLU A 130 4.09 -20.15 17.79
CA GLU A 130 5.19 -20.23 16.84
C GLU A 130 5.22 -18.94 16.02
N THR A 131 6.40 -18.38 15.82
CA THR A 131 6.58 -17.29 14.85
C THR A 131 6.96 -17.90 13.52
N VAL A 132 6.06 -17.82 12.54
CA VAL A 132 6.27 -18.30 11.18
C VAL A 132 6.50 -17.10 10.29
N GLU A 133 7.61 -17.10 9.57
CA GLU A 133 7.91 -16.14 8.52
C GLU A 133 7.31 -16.69 7.22
N ASN A 134 6.56 -15.91 6.45
CA ASN A 134 6.06 -16.36 5.16
C ASN A 134 7.12 -16.18 4.07
N ILE A 135 6.83 -16.67 2.85
CA ILE A 135 7.72 -16.51 1.68
C ILE A 135 8.02 -15.05 1.29
N PHE A 136 7.31 -14.08 1.87
CA PHE A 136 7.50 -12.64 1.67
C PHE A 136 8.24 -11.96 2.83
N GLY A 137 8.75 -12.73 3.81
CA GLY A 137 9.46 -12.22 4.98
C GLY A 137 8.56 -11.63 6.07
N VAL A 138 7.24 -11.75 5.95
CA VAL A 138 6.28 -11.26 6.94
C VAL A 138 6.15 -12.29 8.06
N LYS A 139 6.48 -11.87 9.28
CA LYS A 139 6.38 -12.69 10.49
C LYS A 139 4.95 -12.67 11.03
N THR A 140 4.38 -13.85 11.20
CA THR A 140 3.05 -14.07 11.76
C THR A 140 3.11 -15.03 12.94
N LYS A 141 2.29 -14.76 13.97
CA LYS A 141 2.16 -15.64 15.13
C LYS A 141 1.09 -16.69 14.87
N ARG A 142 1.43 -17.96 15.03
CA ARG A 142 0.52 -19.09 14.88
C ARG A 142 0.41 -19.82 16.21
N LEU A 143 -0.82 -20.11 16.63
CA LEU A 143 -1.07 -20.98 17.78
C LEU A 143 -1.23 -22.43 17.30
N ARG A 144 -0.50 -23.36 17.92
CA ARG A 144 -0.59 -24.79 17.68
C ARG A 144 -0.95 -25.50 18.98
N LYS A 145 -1.99 -26.34 18.91
CA LYS A 145 -2.40 -27.22 20.01
C LYS A 145 -1.81 -28.61 19.79
N ILE A 146 -1.05 -29.10 20.77
CA ILE A 146 -0.51 -30.45 20.80
C ILE A 146 -1.27 -31.22 21.88
N THR A 147 -1.88 -32.33 21.51
CA THR A 147 -2.62 -33.19 22.44
C THR A 147 -1.76 -34.37 22.88
N LEU A 148 -1.93 -34.80 24.13
CA LEU A 148 -1.28 -35.97 24.68
C LEU A 148 -1.73 -37.22 23.90
N LYS A 149 -0.78 -37.98 23.37
CA LYS A 149 -1.10 -39.26 22.73
C LYS A 149 -1.56 -40.24 23.81
N LYS A 150 -2.82 -40.68 23.74
CA LYS A 150 -3.29 -41.82 24.54
C LYS A 150 -2.77 -43.09 23.88
N GLU A 151 -2.05 -43.94 24.62
CA GLU A 151 -1.75 -45.29 24.15
C GLU A 151 -3.07 -46.02 23.90
N ARG A 152 -3.21 -46.60 22.70
CA ARG A 152 -4.26 -47.59 22.44
C ARG A 152 -3.80 -48.87 23.13
N LEU A 153 -4.38 -49.14 24.30
CA LEU A 153 -4.34 -50.46 24.94
C LEU A 153 -5.01 -51.51 24.04
#